data_AF-A0A2A5IFS2-F1
#
_entry.id   AF-A0A2A5IFS2-F1
#
_cell.length_a   1.000
_cell.length_b   1.000
_cell.length_c   1.000
_cell.angle_alpha   90.00
_cell.angle_beta   90.00
_cell.angle_gamma   90.00
#
_symmetry.space_group_name_H-M   'P 1'
#
loop_
_entity.id
_entity.type
_entity.pdbx_description
1 polymer ?
#
loop_
_entity_poly.entity_id
_entity_poly.type
_entity_poly.pdbx_seq_one_letter_code
_entity_poly.pdbx_strand_id
1 'polypeptide(L)' 'MRLQDIPSKIIDIETLTRKGPIVLVISDGKARFTPLPSHGETKIVTHDNKVTRVNFNEGELFE' A
#
# COMPACT_ATOMS: atom_id res chain seq x y z
N MET A 1 -7.98 -14.51 11.44
CA MET A 1 -7.03 -13.58 12.08
C MET A 1 -7.77 -12.27 12.32
N ARG A 2 -7.86 -11.79 13.56
CA ARG A 2 -8.49 -10.49 13.86
C ARG A 2 -7.43 -9.40 13.68
N LEU A 3 -7.76 -8.32 12.98
CA LEU A 3 -6.88 -7.15 12.85
C LEU A 3 -6.70 -6.51 14.23
N GLN A 4 -5.47 -6.06 14.53
CA GLN A 4 -5.13 -5.38 15.78
C GLN A 4 -4.86 -3.90 15.50
N ASP A 5 -5.25 -3.03 16.42
CA ASP A 5 -4.98 -1.60 16.34
C ASP A 5 -3.48 -1.32 16.55
N ILE A 6 -2.91 -0.44 15.72
CA ILE A 6 -1.54 0.04 15.87
C ILE A 6 -1.59 1.41 16.56
N PRO A 7 -0.92 1.61 17.71
CA PRO A 7 -0.89 2.91 18.38
C PRO A 7 -0.26 3.97 17.47
N SER A 8 -1.01 5.05 17.23
CA SER A 8 -0.66 6.12 16.29
C SER A 8 0.47 7.01 16.82
N LYS A 9 1.69 6.78 16.33
CA LYS A 9 2.78 7.78 16.29
C LYS A 9 3.92 7.42 15.31
N ILE A 10 3.63 6.69 14.24
CA ILE A 10 4.66 6.18 13.30
C ILE A 10 4.60 6.88 11.94
N ILE A 11 3.45 7.43 11.54
CA ILE A 11 3.24 8.01 10.21
C ILE A 11 2.42 9.30 10.35
N ASP A 12 3.04 10.43 10.02
CA ASP A 12 2.34 11.72 9.90
C ASP A 12 1.69 11.81 8.53
N ILE A 13 0.38 11.55 8.49
CA ILE A 13 -0.41 11.53 7.26
C ILE A 13 -0.50 12.93 6.62
N GLU A 14 -0.37 14.01 7.40
CA GLU A 14 -0.44 15.38 6.87
C GLU A 14 0.76 15.70 5.96
N THR A 15 1.90 15.03 6.16
CA THR A 15 3.08 15.16 5.28
C THR A 15 2.97 14.39 3.97
N LEU A 16 2.01 13.47 3.82
CA LEU A 16 1.70 12.81 2.56
C LEU A 16 0.97 13.80 1.64
N THR A 17 1.74 14.66 0.96
CA THR A 17 1.26 15.74 0.09
C THR A 17 0.49 15.29 -1.16
N ARG A 18 0.32 13.98 -1.39
CA ARG A 18 -0.40 13.44 -2.56
C ARG A 18 -1.89 13.30 -2.28
N LYS A 19 -2.70 13.93 -3.13
CA LYS A 19 -4.15 13.70 -3.20
C LYS A 19 -4.42 12.41 -3.97
N GLY A 20 -5.16 11.48 -3.37
CA GLY A 20 -5.59 10.23 -4.00
C GLY A 20 -5.35 8.99 -3.13
N PRO A 21 -5.95 7.85 -3.49
CA PRO A 21 -5.79 6.62 -2.72
C PRO A 21 -4.37 6.06 -2.89
N ILE A 22 -3.78 5.59 -1.79
CA ILE A 22 -2.43 5.03 -1.75
C ILE A 22 -2.45 3.63 -1.12
N VAL A 23 -1.46 2.81 -1.46
CA VAL A 23 -1.07 1.64 -0.67
C VAL A 23 0.11 2.04 0.20
N LEU A 24 0.00 1.80 1.50
CA LEU A 24 1.07 1.92 2.48
C LEU A 24 1.43 0.53 2.99
N VAL A 25 2.71 0.17 2.88
CA VAL A 25 3.25 -1.11 3.33
C VAL A 25 4.25 -0.87 4.44
N ILE A 26 4.07 -1.55 5.56
CA ILE A 26 5.02 -1.61 6.67
C ILE A 26 5.54 -3.05 6.74
N SER A 27 6.84 -3.25 6.50
CA SER A 27 7.48 -4.56 6.57
C SER A 27 8.94 -4.42 6.98
N ASP A 28 9.41 -5.29 7.88
CA ASP A 28 10.81 -5.34 8.33
C ASP A 28 11.34 -3.98 8.86
N GLY A 29 10.52 -3.29 9.65
CA GLY A 29 10.85 -1.97 10.21
C GLY A 29 10.91 -0.83 9.19
N LYS A 30 10.49 -1.06 7.94
CA LYS A 30 10.47 -0.06 6.87
C LYS A 30 9.04 0.22 6.41
N ALA A 31 8.73 1.50 6.23
CA ALA A 31 7.50 1.95 5.60
C ALA A 31 7.79 2.36 4.15
N ARG A 32 6.93 1.94 3.22
CA ARG A 32 6.92 2.36 1.82
C ARG A 32 5.49 2.65 1.40
N PHE A 33 5.29 3.65 0.55
CA PHE A 33 3.97 3.94 -0.01
C PHE A 33 4.04 4.12 -1.53
N THR A 34 2.90 3.94 -2.18
CA THR A 34 2.73 4.09 -3.63
C THR A 34 1.28 4.46 -3.93
N PRO A 35 0.99 5.32 -4.92
CA PRO A 35 -0.38 5.56 -5.34
C PRO A 35 -1.01 4.29 -5.89
N LEU A 36 -2.34 4.20 -5.78
CA LEU A 36 -3.12 3.20 -6.51
C LEU A 36 -3.28 3.65 -7.97
N PRO A 37 -3.29 2.72 -8.94
CA PRO A 37 -3.59 3.04 -10.33
C PRO A 37 -5.06 3.47 -10.44
N SER A 38 -5.36 4.32 -11.43
CA SER A 38 -6.75 4.76 -11.67
C SER A 38 -7.66 3.60 -12.08
N HIS A 39 -7.13 2.65 -12.86
CA HIS A 39 -7.79 1.43 -13.26
C HIS A 39 -6.79 0.27 -13.24
N GLY A 40 -7.14 -0.83 -12.58
CA GLY A 40 -6.29 -2.01 -12.51
C GLY A 40 -6.40 -2.78 -11.20
N GLU A 41 -5.62 -3.85 -11.11
CA GLU A 41 -5.51 -4.68 -9.92
C GLU A 41 -4.17 -4.40 -9.22
N THR A 42 -4.20 -4.19 -7.91
CA THR A 42 -2.98 -4.08 -7.09
C THR A 42 -2.80 -5.35 -6.25
N LYS A 43 -1.70 -6.07 -6.46
CA LYS A 43 -1.36 -7.32 -5.73
C LYS A 43 -0.21 -7.10 -4.77
N ILE A 44 -0.44 -7.37 -3.49
CA ILE A 44 0.61 -7.44 -2.47
C ILE A 44 1.16 -8.87 -2.47
N VAL A 45 2.46 -9.02 -2.75
CA VAL A 45 3.14 -10.31 -2.75
C VAL A 45 3.99 -10.42 -1.49
N THR A 46 3.79 -11.51 -0.76
CA THR A 46 4.51 -11.81 0.48
C THR A 46 5.35 -13.07 0.35
N HIS A 47 6.48 -13.11 1.04
CA HIS A 47 7.32 -14.29 1.23
C HIS A 47 7.92 -14.23 2.64
N ASP A 48 7.94 -15.34 3.37
CA ASP A 48 8.47 -15.42 4.75
C ASP A 48 7.96 -14.32 5.70
N ASN A 49 6.64 -14.09 5.72
CA ASN A 49 5.99 -13.03 6.53
C ASN A 49 6.44 -11.59 6.21
N LYS A 50 7.13 -11.36 5.09
CA LYS A 50 7.55 -10.05 4.60
C LYS A 50 6.84 -9.70 3.31
N VAL A 51 6.53 -8.42 3.11
CA VAL A 51 6.10 -7.94 1.80
C VAL A 51 7.33 -7.81 0.92
N THR A 52 7.34 -8.54 -0.19
CA THR A 52 8.47 -8.53 -1.13
C THR A 52 8.21 -7.61 -2.31
N ARG A 53 6.96 -7.56 -2.80
CA ARG A 53 6.58 -6.77 -3.98
C ARG A 53 5.15 -6.24 -3.86
N VAL A 54 4.90 -5.09 -4.49
CA VAL A 54 3.57 -4.59 -4.82
C VAL A 54 3.52 -4.54 -6.34
N ASN A 55 2.65 -5.35 -6.95
CA ASN A 55 2.50 -5.43 -8.40
C ASN A 55 1.23 -4.69 -8.81
N PHE A 56 1.32 -3.97 -9.94
CA PHE A 56 0.19 -3.32 -10.58
C PHE A 56 -0.09 -4.04 -11.89
N ASN A 57 -1.32 -4.49 -12.05
CA ASN A 57 -1.84 -4.97 -13.32
C ASN A 57 -2.85 -3.92 -13.80
N GLU A 58 -2.32 -2.88 -14.45
CA GLU A 58 -3.10 -1.79 -14.99
C GLU A 58 -3.82 -2.24 -16.25
N GLY A 59 -5.03 -1.74 -16.43
CA GLY A 59 -5.84 -2.02 -17.61
C GLY A 59 -6.71 -0.83 -17.93
N GLU A 60 -7.22 -0.79 -19.16
CA GLU A 60 -8.16 0.23 -19.59
C GLU A 60 -9.59 -0.30 -19.43
N LEU A 61 -10.49 0.50 -18.86
CA LEU A 61 -11.91 0.24 -18.98
C LEU A 61 -12.28 0.57 -20.43
N PHE A 62 -12.60 -0.43 -21.25
CA PHE A 62 -13.24 -0.17 -22.54
C PHE A 62 -14.70 0.22 -22.26
N GLU A 63 -15.03 1.51 -22.42
CA GLU A 63 -16.40 2.05 -22.41
C GLU A 63 -17.00 2.12 -23.83
#